data_AF-A0A662M7Z4-F1
#
_entry.id   AF-A0A662M7Z4-F1
#
_cell.length_a   1.000
_cell.length_b   1.000
_cell.length_c   1.000
_cell.angle_alpha   90.00
_cell.angle_beta   90.00
_cell.angle_gamma   90.00
#
_symmetry.space_group_name_H-M   'P 1'
#
loop_
_entity.id
_entity.type
_entity.pdbx_description
1 polymer ?
#
loop_
_entity_poly.entity_id
_entity_poly.type
_entity_poly.pdbx_seq_one_letter_code
_entity_poly.pdbx_strand_id
1 'polypeptide(L)'
;MITVIVGGFFGDEGKGKVAAYIGIKEKYTLAIRTGSVNAGHTVFYNGQEYKFRALPTSSIKKEIEVLIPPGALIRLDVFFKELELIGRRKGIYVDINTGIITREHIMREETDENLAKRIGSTKQGVGAAMADRVLRRLKLARDYEELREFLVDSMDIIDRHRDSGRILIEGTQGTFLSLYHGTYPYVTSRDVTASGILSEVGIGPKDVDEVVLVFKAFVTRVGAGPLEGELSPDEAERLGIVEYGTVTGRPRRVAPFNFNYAKRAIKLNSPTCLAITKVDAIYKEAYGVKRWEDLPSGAKKFIEEIEDTLRVPVKYIGTGPELDHMVVREL
;
A
#
# COMPACT_ATOMS: atom_id res chain seq x y z
N MET A 1 -18.95 4.04 6.85
CA MET A 1 -18.24 4.14 5.57
C MET A 1 -16.94 3.37 5.65
N ILE A 2 -16.71 2.42 4.76
CA ILE A 2 -15.50 1.60 4.68
C ILE A 2 -14.85 1.80 3.31
N THR A 3 -13.60 2.28 3.33
CA THR A 3 -12.80 2.51 2.13
C THR A 3 -11.59 1.63 2.13
N VAL A 4 -11.36 0.90 1.03
CA VAL A 4 -10.16 0.08 0.84
C VAL A 4 -9.26 0.69 -0.24
N ILE A 5 -7.98 0.82 0.07
CA ILE A 5 -6.95 1.35 -0.83
C ILE A 5 -6.08 0.21 -1.32
N VAL A 6 -6.00 0.05 -2.65
CA VAL A 6 -5.27 -1.03 -3.30
C VAL A 6 -4.36 -0.51 -4.42
N GLY A 7 -3.29 -1.24 -4.73
CA GLY A 7 -2.33 -0.84 -5.75
C GLY A 7 -2.67 -1.44 -7.11
N GLY A 8 -2.61 -0.64 -8.17
CA GLY A 8 -2.98 -1.08 -9.52
C GLY A 8 -1.86 -1.69 -10.35
N PHE A 9 -0.59 -1.53 -9.96
CA PHE A 9 0.57 -2.02 -10.70
C PHE A 9 1.40 -3.02 -9.87
N PHE A 10 2.72 -2.83 -9.78
CA PHE A 10 3.67 -3.72 -9.11
C PHE A 10 4.08 -3.19 -7.72
N GLY A 11 3.21 -2.42 -7.05
CA GLY A 11 3.58 -1.72 -5.83
C GLY A 11 4.21 -0.35 -6.12
N ASP A 12 4.53 0.38 -5.05
CA ASP A 12 5.16 1.70 -5.12
C ASP A 12 4.36 2.79 -5.87
N GLU A 13 3.04 2.63 -5.94
CA GLU A 13 2.13 3.59 -6.60
C GLU A 13 1.78 4.79 -5.73
N GLY A 14 2.39 4.95 -4.55
CA GLY A 14 2.08 6.06 -3.64
C GLY A 14 0.83 5.85 -2.76
N LYS A 15 0.40 4.59 -2.56
CA LYS A 15 -0.71 4.24 -1.66
C LYS A 15 -0.62 4.90 -0.29
N GLY A 16 0.58 4.91 0.32
CA GLY A 16 0.79 5.52 1.63
C GLY A 16 0.41 7.00 1.69
N LYS A 17 0.72 7.77 0.64
CA LYS A 17 0.30 9.17 0.54
C LYS A 17 -1.22 9.29 0.42
N VAL A 18 -1.83 8.49 -0.47
CA VAL A 18 -3.29 8.49 -0.69
C VAL A 18 -4.02 8.12 0.60
N ALA A 19 -3.57 7.08 1.30
CA ALA A 19 -4.12 6.63 2.57
C ALA A 19 -3.99 7.67 3.67
N ALA A 20 -2.82 8.30 3.81
CA ALA A 20 -2.65 9.38 4.75
C ALA A 20 -3.55 10.58 4.41
N TYR A 21 -3.67 10.94 3.12
CA TYR A 21 -4.51 12.07 2.70
C TYR A 21 -5.97 11.81 3.05
N ILE A 22 -6.53 10.70 2.57
CA ILE A 22 -7.93 10.31 2.81
C ILE A 22 -8.18 10.19 4.31
N GLY A 23 -7.34 9.43 5.02
CA GLY A 23 -7.51 9.20 6.45
C GLY A 23 -7.54 10.49 7.26
N ILE A 24 -6.65 11.44 6.95
CA ILE A 24 -6.48 12.66 7.73
C ILE A 24 -7.45 13.76 7.30
N LYS A 25 -7.56 14.03 5.99
CA LYS A 25 -8.36 15.15 5.47
C LYS A 25 -9.85 14.86 5.51
N GLU A 26 -10.23 13.60 5.33
CA GLU A 26 -11.64 13.16 5.40
C GLU A 26 -12.03 12.60 6.77
N LYS A 27 -11.16 12.77 7.78
CA LYS A 27 -11.40 12.50 9.20
C LYS A 27 -11.86 11.06 9.46
N TYR A 28 -11.12 10.10 8.94
CA TYR A 28 -11.35 8.70 9.28
C TYR A 28 -11.02 8.46 10.75
N THR A 29 -11.73 7.52 11.36
CA THR A 29 -11.61 7.24 12.80
C THR A 29 -10.79 5.99 13.08
N LEU A 30 -10.72 5.08 12.12
CA LEU A 30 -9.94 3.85 12.19
C LEU A 30 -9.14 3.65 10.91
N ALA A 31 -7.87 3.31 11.04
CA ALA A 31 -7.01 2.90 9.95
C ALA A 31 -6.49 1.47 10.18
N ILE A 32 -6.67 0.61 9.19
CA ILE A 32 -6.31 -0.80 9.24
C ILE A 32 -5.16 -1.04 8.26
N ARG A 33 -4.06 -1.64 8.73
CA ARG A 33 -2.90 -1.96 7.89
C ARG A 33 -2.83 -3.45 7.58
N THR A 34 -3.02 -3.83 6.31
CA THR A 34 -2.94 -5.23 5.89
C THR A 34 -1.55 -5.59 5.36
N GLY A 35 -1.35 -6.85 4.96
CA GLY A 35 -0.11 -7.25 4.32
C GLY A 35 1.01 -7.57 5.31
N SER A 36 2.22 -7.15 4.92
CA SER A 36 3.41 -7.38 5.73
C SER A 36 4.51 -6.33 5.52
N VAL A 37 5.54 -6.42 6.35
CA VAL A 37 6.70 -5.53 6.45
C VAL A 37 7.58 -5.46 5.18
N ASN A 38 7.28 -6.24 4.15
CA ASN A 38 7.92 -6.15 2.84
C ASN A 38 7.41 -4.99 1.98
N ALA A 39 6.30 -4.34 2.35
CA ALA A 39 5.87 -3.07 1.77
C ALA A 39 6.20 -1.90 2.70
N GLY A 40 6.92 -0.91 2.19
CA GLY A 40 7.16 0.36 2.86
C GLY A 40 6.30 1.46 2.25
N HIS A 41 5.52 2.13 3.08
CA HIS A 41 4.71 3.27 2.69
C HIS A 41 5.27 4.54 3.31
N THR A 42 5.49 5.54 2.45
CA THR A 42 6.07 6.82 2.84
C THR A 42 5.00 7.90 2.76
N VAL A 43 5.01 8.81 3.73
CA VAL A 43 4.22 10.05 3.70
C VAL A 43 5.10 11.21 4.14
N PHE A 44 4.98 12.35 3.45
CA PHE A 44 5.55 13.61 3.89
C PHE A 44 4.45 14.43 4.53
N TYR A 45 4.64 14.84 5.78
CA TYR A 45 3.65 15.60 6.54
C TYR A 45 4.34 16.68 7.36
N ASN A 46 3.93 17.94 7.15
CA ASN A 46 4.52 19.12 7.79
C ASN A 46 6.05 19.20 7.61
N GLY A 47 6.56 18.87 6.42
CA GLY A 47 7.99 18.88 6.11
C GLY A 47 8.81 17.73 6.70
N GLN A 48 8.17 16.76 7.36
CA GLN A 48 8.82 15.56 7.88
C GLN A 48 8.43 14.32 7.05
N GLU A 49 9.43 13.50 6.71
CA GLU A 49 9.23 12.21 6.07
C GLU A 49 8.97 11.11 7.11
N TYR A 50 7.88 10.35 6.96
CA TYR A 50 7.56 9.18 7.76
C TYR A 50 7.53 7.93 6.88
N LYS A 51 8.13 6.84 7.36
CA LYS A 51 8.21 5.55 6.65
C LYS A 51 7.63 4.46 7.54
N PHE A 52 6.55 3.83 7.07
CA PHE A 52 5.84 2.78 7.78
C PHE A 52 5.86 1.47 7.01
N ARG A 53 5.96 0.37 7.76
CA ARG A 53 5.93 -1.01 7.26
C ARG A 53 4.96 -1.88 8.07
N ALA A 54 4.78 -1.58 9.35
CA ALA A 54 3.82 -2.27 10.22
C ALA A 54 2.55 -1.46 10.44
N LEU A 55 2.65 -0.14 10.67
CA LEU A 55 1.52 0.75 10.90
C LEU A 55 0.98 1.35 9.58
N PRO A 56 -0.29 1.79 9.55
CA PRO A 56 -0.82 2.57 8.43
C PRO A 56 -0.24 4.00 8.44
N THR A 57 -0.15 4.66 7.30
CA THR A 57 0.47 6.00 7.20
C THR A 57 -0.35 7.09 7.89
N SER A 58 -1.66 6.90 8.03
CA SER A 58 -2.54 7.81 8.77
C SER A 58 -2.33 7.74 10.30
N SER A 59 -1.55 6.77 10.80
CA SER A 59 -1.22 6.62 12.23
C SER A 59 -0.51 7.83 12.84
N ILE A 60 0.07 8.71 12.00
CA ILE A 60 0.65 10.00 12.40
C ILE A 60 -0.35 10.93 13.11
N LYS A 61 -1.66 10.72 12.93
CA LYS A 61 -2.72 11.43 13.66
C LYS A 61 -3.21 10.60 14.84
N LYS A 62 -3.09 11.16 16.05
CA LYS A 62 -3.50 10.52 17.30
C LYS A 62 -5.01 10.27 17.39
N GLU A 63 -5.80 11.05 16.65
CA GLU A 63 -7.25 10.96 16.59
C GLU A 63 -7.73 9.73 15.79
N ILE A 64 -6.85 9.13 14.99
CA ILE A 64 -7.15 7.95 14.17
C ILE A 64 -6.65 6.73 14.93
N GLU A 65 -7.56 5.84 15.33
CA GLU A 65 -7.19 4.55 15.90
C GLU A 65 -6.57 3.65 14.82
N VAL A 66 -5.73 2.70 15.23
CA VAL A 66 -5.00 1.80 14.34
C VAL A 66 -5.32 0.37 14.69
N LEU A 67 -5.59 -0.45 13.67
CA LEU A 67 -5.74 -1.89 13.81
C LEU A 67 -4.77 -2.63 12.87
N ILE A 68 -4.04 -3.58 13.43
CA ILE A 68 -3.33 -4.61 12.68
C ILE A 68 -4.22 -5.86 12.68
N PRO A 69 -4.75 -6.29 11.51
CA PRO A 69 -5.78 -7.32 11.40
C PRO A 69 -5.22 -8.74 11.48
N PRO A 70 -6.07 -9.77 11.67
CA PRO A 70 -5.63 -11.16 11.78
C PRO A 70 -4.81 -11.63 10.58
N GLY A 71 -5.15 -11.20 9.37
CA GLY A 71 -4.44 -11.59 8.15
C GLY A 71 -3.05 -10.98 7.99
N ALA A 72 -2.67 -9.96 8.77
CA ALA A 72 -1.38 -9.32 8.64
C ALA A 72 -0.22 -10.17 9.19
N LEU A 73 1.00 -9.86 8.75
CA LEU A 73 2.24 -10.39 9.28
C LEU A 73 3.18 -9.24 9.67
N ILE A 74 3.53 -9.13 10.95
CA ILE A 74 4.41 -8.06 11.45
C ILE A 74 5.70 -8.62 12.02
N ARG A 75 6.72 -7.77 12.13
CA ARG A 75 7.90 -8.01 12.96
C ARG A 75 7.85 -7.09 14.17
N LEU A 76 8.14 -7.62 15.36
CA LEU A 76 8.09 -6.84 16.60
C LEU A 76 9.06 -5.66 16.61
N ASP A 77 10.28 -5.85 16.10
CA ASP A 77 11.29 -4.79 16.02
C ASP A 77 10.85 -3.61 15.13
N VAL A 78 10.11 -3.91 14.06
CA VAL A 78 9.55 -2.90 13.15
C VAL A 78 8.35 -2.20 13.79
N PHE A 79 7.44 -2.98 14.39
CA PHE A 79 6.25 -2.46 15.06
C PHE A 79 6.60 -1.48 16.19
N PHE A 80 7.47 -1.88 17.13
CA PHE A 80 7.85 -1.02 18.25
C PHE A 80 8.63 0.23 17.82
N LYS A 81 9.51 0.12 16.80
CA LYS A 81 10.19 1.28 16.22
C LYS A 81 9.19 2.28 15.62
N GLU A 82 8.13 1.80 14.97
CA GLU A 82 7.10 2.67 14.40
C GLU A 82 6.20 3.29 15.48
N LEU A 83 5.98 2.62 16.62
CA LEU A 83 5.32 3.22 17.78
C LEU A 83 6.13 4.37 18.39
N GLU A 84 7.46 4.20 18.49
CA GLU A 84 8.37 5.26 18.92
C GLU A 84 8.33 6.46 17.96
N LEU A 85 8.30 6.18 16.65
CA LEU A 85 8.21 7.21 15.60
C LEU A 85 6.95 8.08 15.74
N ILE A 86 5.80 7.50 16.09
CA ILE A 86 4.55 8.25 16.27
C ILE A 86 4.32 8.73 17.71
N GLY A 87 5.17 8.31 18.65
CA GLY A 87 5.13 8.74 20.05
C GLY A 87 3.86 8.34 20.82
N ARG A 88 3.19 7.24 20.45
CA ARG A 88 1.99 6.77 21.16
C ARG A 88 1.80 5.25 21.13
N ARG A 89 1.15 4.74 22.18
CA ARG A 89 0.64 3.36 22.29
C ARG A 89 -0.89 3.29 22.32
N LYS A 90 -1.54 4.30 22.88
CA LYS A 90 -3.01 4.38 22.98
C LYS A 90 -3.67 4.46 21.60
N GLY A 91 -4.74 3.70 21.43
CA GLY A 91 -5.49 3.61 20.17
C GLY A 91 -4.74 2.80 19.10
N ILE A 92 -3.77 1.98 19.49
CA ILE A 92 -3.12 0.99 18.63
C ILE A 92 -3.59 -0.38 19.08
N TYR A 93 -4.09 -1.17 18.14
CA TYR A 93 -4.63 -2.49 18.39
C TYR A 93 -4.00 -3.51 17.44
N VAL A 94 -3.76 -4.72 17.93
CA VAL A 94 -3.24 -5.86 17.17
C VAL A 94 -4.15 -7.05 17.41
N ASP A 95 -4.66 -7.65 16.34
CA ASP A 95 -5.48 -8.84 16.46
C ASP A 95 -4.68 -9.98 17.09
N ILE A 96 -5.31 -10.73 18.00
CA ILE A 96 -4.72 -11.92 18.62
C ILE A 96 -4.17 -12.95 17.62
N ASN A 97 -4.71 -13.01 16.40
CA ASN A 97 -4.32 -13.93 15.33
C ASN A 97 -3.36 -13.31 14.29
N THR A 98 -2.90 -12.07 14.49
CA THR A 98 -1.85 -11.47 13.66
C THR A 98 -0.59 -12.34 13.71
N GLY A 99 0.00 -12.68 12.57
CA GLY A 99 1.19 -13.55 12.56
C GLY A 99 2.48 -12.79 12.82
N ILE A 100 3.41 -13.40 13.55
CA ILE A 100 4.68 -12.77 13.93
C ILE A 100 5.85 -13.37 13.15
N ILE A 101 6.56 -12.51 12.41
CA ILE A 101 7.76 -12.87 11.67
C ILE A 101 8.96 -12.84 12.62
N THR A 102 9.65 -13.96 12.74
CA THR A 102 10.85 -14.12 13.56
C THR A 102 12.13 -13.94 12.74
N ARG A 103 13.26 -13.81 13.44
CA ARG A 103 14.60 -13.81 12.81
C ARG A 103 14.88 -15.09 12.04
N GLU A 104 14.33 -16.22 12.47
CA GLU A 104 14.48 -17.49 11.77
C GLU A 104 13.85 -17.44 10.37
N HIS A 105 12.65 -16.87 10.23
CA HIS A 105 12.03 -16.72 8.92
C HIS A 105 12.88 -15.84 7.97
N ILE A 106 13.51 -14.78 8.50
CA ILE A 106 14.42 -13.93 7.73
C ILE A 106 15.60 -14.76 7.23
N MET A 107 16.27 -15.49 8.13
CA MET A 107 17.42 -16.32 7.78
C MET A 107 17.07 -17.37 6.73
N ARG A 108 15.93 -18.06 6.87
CA ARG A 108 15.45 -19.05 5.89
C ARG A 108 15.27 -18.41 4.51
N GLU A 109 14.68 -17.22 4.43
CA GLU A 109 14.48 -16.49 3.17
C GLU A 109 15.81 -16.01 2.57
N GLU A 110 16.79 -15.60 3.40
CA GLU A 110 18.11 -15.18 2.95
C GLU A 110 18.96 -16.33 2.40
N THR A 111 18.84 -17.52 2.99
CA THR A 111 19.59 -18.72 2.57
C THR A 111 18.97 -19.45 1.38
N ASP A 112 17.69 -19.19 1.07
CA ASP A 112 17.02 -19.78 -0.09
C ASP A 112 17.48 -19.09 -1.38
N GLU A 113 18.31 -19.77 -2.18
CA GLU A 113 18.86 -19.20 -3.41
C GLU A 113 17.78 -18.81 -4.43
N ASN A 114 16.67 -19.54 -4.48
CA ASN A 114 15.58 -19.25 -5.41
C ASN A 114 14.85 -17.95 -5.00
N LEU A 115 14.52 -17.79 -3.72
CA LEU A 115 13.89 -16.56 -3.21
C LEU A 115 14.84 -15.36 -3.27
N ALA A 116 16.09 -15.54 -2.83
CA ALA A 116 17.05 -14.45 -2.72
C ALA A 116 17.62 -14.00 -4.08
N LYS A 117 17.99 -14.93 -4.97
CA LYS A 117 18.66 -14.61 -6.25
C LYS A 117 17.69 -14.57 -7.44
N ARG A 118 16.80 -15.55 -7.59
CA ARG A 118 15.92 -15.65 -8.77
C ARG A 118 14.72 -14.72 -8.68
N ILE A 119 14.01 -14.75 -7.55
CA ILE A 119 12.85 -13.88 -7.33
C ILE A 119 13.29 -12.47 -6.93
N GLY A 120 14.34 -12.39 -6.10
CA GLY A 120 14.84 -11.12 -5.57
C GLY A 120 13.94 -10.59 -4.45
N SER A 121 13.58 -11.46 -3.51
CA SER A 121 12.73 -11.13 -2.36
C SER A 121 13.27 -9.96 -1.52
N THR A 122 12.44 -9.42 -0.64
CA THR A 122 12.83 -8.30 0.24
C THR A 122 13.69 -8.73 1.43
N LYS A 123 13.90 -10.05 1.61
CA LYS A 123 14.65 -10.65 2.73
C LYS A 123 14.08 -10.20 4.07
N GLN A 124 12.75 -10.20 4.18
CA GLN A 124 12.05 -9.76 5.38
C GLN A 124 11.40 -10.91 6.16
N GLY A 125 11.54 -12.16 5.69
CA GLY A 125 10.96 -13.35 6.31
C GLY A 125 9.49 -13.58 5.96
N VAL A 126 8.93 -12.83 5.01
CA VAL A 126 7.49 -12.84 4.71
C VAL A 126 7.08 -14.15 4.05
N GLY A 127 7.87 -14.62 3.07
CA GLY A 127 7.57 -15.88 2.38
C GLY A 127 7.65 -17.07 3.33
N ALA A 128 8.71 -17.14 4.14
CA ALA A 128 8.90 -18.21 5.13
C ALA A 128 7.83 -18.20 6.23
N ALA A 129 7.49 -17.02 6.77
CA ALA A 129 6.43 -16.89 7.78
C ALA A 129 5.05 -17.27 7.21
N MET A 130 4.75 -16.88 5.96
CA MET A 130 3.51 -17.26 5.30
C MET A 130 3.44 -18.77 5.04
N ALA A 131 4.56 -19.41 4.68
CA ALA A 131 4.63 -20.86 4.56
C ALA A 131 4.34 -21.55 5.90
N ASP A 132 4.95 -21.07 6.99
CA ASP A 132 4.65 -21.59 8.34
C ASP A 132 3.21 -21.31 8.77
N ARG A 133 2.59 -20.20 8.32
CA ARG A 133 1.16 -19.93 8.57
C ARG A 133 0.28 -20.95 7.88
N VAL A 134 0.54 -21.24 6.61
CA VAL A 134 -0.18 -22.26 5.82
C VAL A 134 -0.01 -23.65 6.43
N LEU A 135 1.20 -23.97 6.92
CA LEU A 135 1.51 -25.22 7.62
C LEU A 135 1.07 -25.24 9.09
N ARG A 136 0.45 -24.16 9.60
CA ARG A 136 -0.08 -24.02 10.96
C ARG A 136 0.98 -24.14 12.05
N ARG A 137 2.18 -23.61 11.77
CA ARG A 137 3.35 -23.58 12.66
C ARG A 137 3.70 -22.18 13.15
N LEU A 138 3.19 -21.15 12.46
CA LEU A 138 3.50 -19.77 12.77
C LEU A 138 2.95 -19.37 14.15
N LYS A 139 3.78 -18.74 14.97
CA LYS A 139 3.34 -18.08 16.21
C LYS A 139 2.57 -16.80 15.91
N LEU A 140 1.50 -16.57 16.68
CA LEU A 140 0.59 -15.44 16.52
C LEU A 140 0.81 -14.41 17.62
N ALA A 141 0.23 -13.22 17.48
CA ALA A 141 0.42 -12.10 18.40
C ALA A 141 0.09 -12.46 19.85
N ARG A 142 -0.94 -13.28 20.09
CA ARG A 142 -1.31 -13.79 21.43
C ARG A 142 -0.23 -14.61 22.13
N ASP A 143 0.75 -15.11 21.40
CA ASP A 143 1.84 -15.92 21.94
C ASP A 143 3.03 -15.08 22.44
N TYR A 144 2.94 -13.73 22.36
CA TYR A 144 4.00 -12.79 22.72
C TYR A 144 3.54 -11.82 23.81
N GLU A 145 4.17 -11.88 24.99
CA GLU A 145 3.80 -11.07 26.16
C GLU A 145 4.00 -9.56 25.90
N GLU A 146 4.98 -9.19 25.10
CA GLU A 146 5.26 -7.79 24.74
C GLU A 146 4.10 -7.13 23.98
N LEU A 147 3.22 -7.92 23.35
CA LEU A 147 2.05 -7.42 22.64
C LEU A 147 0.80 -7.30 23.53
N ARG A 148 0.84 -7.80 24.78
CA ARG A 148 -0.34 -7.99 25.64
C ARG A 148 -1.22 -6.74 25.76
N GLU A 149 -0.65 -5.55 25.83
CA GLU A 149 -1.41 -4.30 25.96
C GLU A 149 -2.15 -3.89 24.67
N PHE A 150 -1.76 -4.42 23.50
CA PHE A 150 -2.34 -4.09 22.20
C PHE A 150 -3.36 -5.13 21.72
N LEU A 151 -3.42 -6.31 22.36
CA LEU A 151 -4.20 -7.44 21.89
C LEU A 151 -5.70 -7.18 21.95
N VAL A 152 -6.39 -7.44 20.84
CA VAL A 152 -7.84 -7.35 20.71
C VAL A 152 -8.39 -8.46 19.82
N ASP A 153 -9.70 -8.68 19.85
CA ASP A 153 -10.42 -9.21 18.69
C ASP A 153 -10.69 -8.06 17.71
N SER A 154 -10.24 -8.18 16.46
CA SER A 154 -10.43 -7.14 15.44
C SER A 154 -11.88 -6.75 15.25
N MET A 155 -12.82 -7.70 15.38
CA MET A 155 -14.23 -7.45 15.14
C MET A 155 -14.80 -6.43 16.13
N ASP A 156 -14.38 -6.48 17.39
CA ASP A 156 -14.81 -5.52 18.42
C ASP A 156 -14.41 -4.09 18.08
N ILE A 157 -13.22 -3.90 17.49
CA ILE A 157 -12.73 -2.59 17.06
C ILE A 157 -13.45 -2.15 15.78
N ILE A 158 -13.58 -3.05 14.81
CA ILE A 158 -14.25 -2.76 13.54
C ILE A 158 -15.71 -2.34 13.78
N ASP A 159 -16.45 -3.09 14.60
CA ASP A 159 -17.87 -2.82 14.87
C ASP A 159 -18.07 -1.49 15.60
N ARG A 160 -17.20 -1.15 16.56
CA ARG A 160 -17.21 0.17 17.23
C ARG A 160 -17.12 1.33 16.23
N HIS A 161 -16.34 1.17 15.16
CA HIS A 161 -16.15 2.21 14.15
C HIS A 161 -17.13 2.12 12.99
N ARG A 162 -17.84 1.00 12.83
CA ARG A 162 -18.81 0.77 11.76
C ARG A 162 -20.02 1.68 11.89
N ASP A 163 -20.52 1.86 13.11
CA ASP A 163 -21.77 2.58 13.37
C ASP A 163 -21.60 4.11 13.44
N SER A 164 -20.45 4.59 13.94
CA SER A 164 -20.25 6.02 14.23
C SER A 164 -19.04 6.65 13.53
N GLY A 165 -18.34 5.88 12.69
CA GLY A 165 -17.04 6.26 12.16
C GLY A 165 -16.84 6.00 10.67
N ARG A 166 -15.59 6.18 10.25
CA ARG A 166 -15.11 5.80 8.92
C ARG A 166 -13.87 4.94 9.07
N ILE A 167 -13.83 3.85 8.32
CA ILE A 167 -12.77 2.84 8.38
C ILE A 167 -11.97 2.90 7.08
N LEU A 168 -10.66 3.09 7.21
CA LEU A 168 -9.73 3.10 6.08
C LEU A 168 -8.88 1.84 6.12
N ILE A 169 -8.89 1.06 5.05
CA ILE A 169 -8.09 -0.15 4.92
C ILE A 169 -6.94 0.14 3.94
N GLU A 170 -5.72 0.07 4.44
CA GLU A 170 -4.51 0.39 3.68
C GLU A 170 -3.79 -0.88 3.22
N GLY A 171 -4.04 -1.26 1.96
CA GLY A 171 -3.42 -2.39 1.28
C GLY A 171 -1.92 -2.25 1.05
N THR A 172 -1.24 -3.38 0.87
CA THR A 172 0.18 -3.46 0.52
C THR A 172 0.40 -3.95 -0.91
N GLN A 173 1.60 -3.71 -1.46
CA GLN A 173 1.98 -4.10 -2.82
C GLN A 173 0.99 -3.60 -3.90
N GLY A 174 1.01 -4.16 -5.10
CA GLY A 174 0.08 -3.83 -6.16
C GLY A 174 -0.40 -5.09 -6.88
N THR A 175 -1.47 -4.96 -7.64
CA THR A 175 -2.22 -6.05 -8.29
C THR A 175 -1.32 -7.08 -8.95
N PHE A 176 -0.25 -6.66 -9.64
CA PHE A 176 0.62 -7.58 -10.38
C PHE A 176 1.70 -8.28 -9.53
N LEU A 177 1.74 -7.98 -8.24
CA LEU A 177 2.43 -8.75 -7.22
C LEU A 177 1.51 -9.73 -6.47
N SER A 178 0.22 -9.82 -6.83
CA SER A 178 -0.68 -10.84 -6.30
C SER A 178 -0.13 -12.24 -6.56
N LEU A 179 -0.17 -13.11 -5.54
CA LEU A 179 0.21 -14.52 -5.64
C LEU A 179 -0.56 -15.25 -6.75
N TYR A 180 -1.82 -14.90 -6.97
CA TYR A 180 -2.71 -15.59 -7.91
C TYR A 180 -2.84 -14.87 -9.24
N HIS A 181 -2.85 -13.54 -9.22
CA HIS A 181 -3.22 -12.73 -10.39
C HIS A 181 -2.06 -11.95 -10.99
N GLY A 182 -0.89 -11.98 -10.34
CA GLY A 182 0.34 -11.32 -10.75
C GLY A 182 1.23 -12.14 -11.67
N THR A 183 2.47 -11.71 -11.81
CA THR A 183 3.48 -12.34 -12.69
C THR A 183 4.22 -13.48 -11.99
N TYR A 184 3.49 -14.50 -11.52
CA TYR A 184 4.09 -15.65 -10.82
C TYR A 184 5.24 -16.26 -11.67
N PRO A 185 6.40 -16.60 -11.06
CA PRO A 185 6.69 -16.64 -9.62
C PRO A 185 7.18 -15.32 -9.01
N TYR A 186 7.27 -14.24 -9.77
CA TYR A 186 7.80 -12.95 -9.34
C TYR A 186 6.74 -12.08 -8.66
N VAL A 187 6.19 -12.59 -7.56
CA VAL A 187 5.03 -12.04 -6.84
C VAL A 187 5.28 -12.10 -5.34
N THR A 188 4.40 -11.49 -4.53
CA THR A 188 4.42 -11.71 -3.08
C THR A 188 3.72 -13.01 -2.70
N SER A 189 3.78 -13.39 -1.43
CA SER A 189 3.26 -14.67 -0.92
C SER A 189 1.76 -14.64 -0.60
N ARG A 190 1.00 -13.69 -1.16
CA ARG A 190 -0.43 -13.49 -0.90
C ARG A 190 -1.13 -12.76 -2.03
N ASP A 191 -2.45 -12.85 -2.03
CA ASP A 191 -3.27 -11.98 -2.86
C ASP A 191 -3.30 -10.55 -2.29
N VAL A 192 -3.28 -9.57 -3.17
CA VAL A 192 -3.21 -8.14 -2.82
C VAL A 192 -4.27 -7.32 -3.56
N THR A 193 -5.28 -8.00 -4.10
CA THR A 193 -6.50 -7.36 -4.60
C THR A 193 -7.36 -6.87 -3.45
N ALA A 194 -8.38 -6.06 -3.74
CA ALA A 194 -9.36 -5.59 -2.77
C ALA A 194 -9.98 -6.77 -2.01
N SER A 195 -10.42 -7.82 -2.71
CA SER A 195 -10.98 -9.02 -2.09
C SER A 195 -9.99 -9.74 -1.17
N GLY A 196 -8.73 -9.88 -1.59
CA GLY A 196 -7.67 -10.47 -0.76
C GLY A 196 -7.43 -9.66 0.51
N ILE A 197 -7.38 -8.33 0.39
CA ILE A 197 -7.21 -7.41 1.50
C ILE A 197 -8.39 -7.47 2.48
N LEU A 198 -9.62 -7.53 1.99
CA LEU A 198 -10.82 -7.65 2.83
C LEU A 198 -10.84 -8.97 3.61
N SER A 199 -10.41 -10.06 2.98
CA SER A 199 -10.25 -11.37 3.62
C SER A 199 -9.25 -11.32 4.77
N GLU A 200 -8.15 -10.55 4.63
CA GLU A 200 -7.20 -10.37 5.72
C GLU A 200 -7.77 -9.61 6.92
N VAL A 201 -8.67 -8.65 6.68
CA VAL A 201 -9.28 -7.83 7.72
C VAL A 201 -10.43 -8.55 8.41
N GLY A 202 -11.17 -9.40 7.69
CA GLY A 202 -12.42 -9.99 8.16
C GLY A 202 -13.65 -9.12 7.86
N ILE A 203 -13.60 -8.29 6.80
CA ILE A 203 -14.74 -7.47 6.37
C ILE A 203 -15.43 -8.12 5.17
N GLY A 204 -16.75 -8.22 5.24
CA GLY A 204 -17.55 -8.77 4.14
C GLY A 204 -17.52 -7.85 2.91
N PRO A 205 -17.49 -8.38 1.69
CA PRO A 205 -17.40 -7.56 0.48
C PRO A 205 -18.62 -6.64 0.27
N LYS A 206 -19.76 -6.93 0.90
CA LYS A 206 -20.97 -6.09 0.85
C LYS A 206 -20.90 -4.85 1.75
N ASP A 207 -19.96 -4.83 2.70
CA ASP A 207 -19.81 -3.73 3.65
C ASP A 207 -18.87 -2.62 3.12
N VAL A 208 -18.27 -2.82 1.94
CA VAL A 208 -17.31 -1.88 1.36
C VAL A 208 -18.03 -0.84 0.52
N ASP A 209 -17.87 0.43 0.90
CA ASP A 209 -18.50 1.56 0.21
C ASP A 209 -17.62 2.09 -0.93
N GLU A 210 -16.29 2.10 -0.73
CA GLU A 210 -15.35 2.69 -1.69
C GLU A 210 -14.11 1.79 -1.87
N VAL A 211 -13.75 1.55 -3.12
CA VAL A 211 -12.50 0.89 -3.50
C VAL A 211 -11.67 1.89 -4.29
N VAL A 212 -10.60 2.39 -3.68
CA VAL A 212 -9.66 3.33 -4.31
C VAL A 212 -8.50 2.55 -4.90
N LEU A 213 -8.44 2.47 -6.22
CA LEU A 213 -7.33 1.85 -6.93
C LEU A 213 -6.27 2.90 -7.27
N VAL A 214 -5.09 2.74 -6.69
CA VAL A 214 -3.98 3.68 -6.82
C VAL A 214 -3.07 3.25 -7.96
N PHE A 215 -2.92 4.13 -8.93
CA PHE A 215 -1.88 4.05 -9.96
C PHE A 215 -0.87 5.18 -9.77
N LYS A 216 0.31 4.98 -10.36
CA LYS A 216 1.29 6.04 -10.58
C LYS A 216 1.23 6.43 -12.05
N ALA A 217 1.57 7.68 -12.38
CA ALA A 217 1.59 8.19 -13.76
C ALA A 217 2.55 7.42 -14.71
N PHE A 218 3.34 6.51 -14.17
CA PHE A 218 4.21 5.57 -14.87
C PHE A 218 4.33 4.29 -14.03
N VAL A 219 4.71 3.18 -14.65
CA VAL A 219 4.85 1.89 -13.98
C VAL A 219 6.26 1.73 -13.45
N THR A 220 6.40 1.18 -12.25
CA THR A 220 7.70 0.75 -11.72
C THR A 220 7.66 -0.66 -11.20
N ARG A 221 8.79 -1.36 -11.25
CA ARG A 221 8.96 -2.71 -10.71
C ARG A 221 10.28 -2.82 -9.96
N VAL A 222 10.24 -3.44 -8.78
CA VAL A 222 11.44 -3.83 -8.02
C VAL A 222 11.72 -5.30 -8.26
N GLY A 223 12.99 -5.65 -8.48
CA GLY A 223 13.42 -7.04 -8.66
C GLY A 223 13.19 -7.59 -10.06
N ALA A 224 13.29 -8.91 -10.17
CA ALA A 224 13.20 -9.63 -11.44
C ALA A 224 11.76 -9.75 -11.97
N GLY A 225 11.63 -10.33 -13.15
CA GLY A 225 10.36 -10.64 -13.83
C GLY A 225 10.01 -9.64 -14.95
N PRO A 226 8.95 -9.91 -15.74
CA PRO A 226 8.66 -9.14 -16.95
C PRO A 226 8.11 -7.73 -16.64
N LEU A 227 8.52 -6.73 -17.40
CA LEU A 227 7.91 -5.39 -17.38
C LEU A 227 7.68 -4.95 -18.82
N GLU A 228 6.43 -4.94 -19.26
CA GLU A 228 6.07 -4.51 -20.60
C GLU A 228 6.33 -3.00 -20.76
N GLY A 229 7.04 -2.63 -21.82
CA GLY A 229 7.41 -1.23 -22.08
C GLY A 229 8.53 -0.70 -21.19
N GLU A 230 9.36 -1.58 -20.61
CA GLU A 230 10.51 -1.17 -19.82
C GLU A 230 11.45 -0.24 -20.60
N LEU A 231 11.76 0.90 -19.99
CA LEU A 231 12.71 1.87 -20.51
C LEU A 231 14.14 1.46 -20.14
N SER A 232 15.09 1.84 -20.99
CA SER A 232 16.51 1.78 -20.62
C SER A 232 16.83 2.74 -19.46
N PRO A 233 17.89 2.48 -18.67
CA PRO A 233 18.31 3.39 -17.60
C PRO A 233 18.52 4.83 -18.07
N ASP A 234 19.14 5.01 -19.24
CA ASP A 234 19.41 6.33 -19.83
C ASP A 234 18.11 7.09 -20.16
N GLU A 235 17.09 6.40 -20.68
CA GLU A 235 15.79 7.00 -20.96
C GLU A 235 15.07 7.41 -19.66
N ALA A 236 15.11 6.55 -18.64
CA ALA A 236 14.52 6.86 -17.34
C ALA A 236 15.23 8.05 -16.65
N GLU A 237 16.55 8.17 -16.81
CA GLU A 237 17.34 9.29 -16.30
C GLU A 237 17.01 10.60 -17.05
N ARG A 238 16.93 10.56 -18.39
CA ARG A 238 16.53 11.73 -19.20
C ARG A 238 15.13 12.24 -18.83
N LEU A 239 14.21 11.34 -18.49
CA LEU A 239 12.86 11.70 -18.05
C LEU A 239 12.81 12.14 -16.57
N GLY A 240 13.89 11.93 -15.81
CA GLY A 240 13.97 12.27 -14.39
C GLY A 240 12.97 11.47 -13.54
N ILE A 241 12.74 10.20 -13.88
CA ILE A 241 11.78 9.29 -13.21
C ILE A 241 12.45 8.08 -12.56
N VAL A 242 13.77 8.13 -12.39
CA VAL A 242 14.53 7.11 -11.64
C VAL A 242 14.09 7.13 -10.17
N GLU A 243 13.76 5.95 -9.63
CA GLU A 243 13.34 5.79 -8.25
C GLU A 243 14.06 4.62 -7.58
N TYR A 244 14.17 4.67 -6.24
CA TYR A 244 14.75 3.61 -5.43
C TYR A 244 13.71 3.04 -4.45
N GLY A 245 13.80 1.74 -4.17
CA GLY A 245 12.88 1.04 -3.27
C GLY A 245 13.08 1.44 -1.80
N THR A 246 11.99 1.78 -1.11
CA THR A 246 12.03 2.26 0.29
C THR A 246 12.61 1.25 1.28
N VAL A 247 12.40 -0.06 1.04
CA VAL A 247 12.84 -1.13 1.95
C VAL A 247 14.24 -1.63 1.58
N THR A 248 14.49 -1.90 0.30
CA THR A 248 15.73 -2.55 -0.15
C THR A 248 16.79 -1.59 -0.70
N GLY A 249 16.46 -0.33 -0.97
CA GLY A 249 17.36 0.64 -1.61
C GLY A 249 17.71 0.34 -3.08
N ARG A 250 17.06 -0.66 -3.70
CA ARG A 250 17.36 -1.08 -5.08
C ARG A 250 16.76 -0.11 -6.10
N PRO A 251 17.41 0.16 -7.24
CA PRO A 251 16.81 0.95 -8.32
C PRO A 251 15.56 0.24 -8.84
N ARG A 252 14.53 1.02 -9.14
CA ARG A 252 13.28 0.56 -9.76
C ARG A 252 13.43 0.58 -11.27
N ARG A 253 13.01 -0.51 -11.90
CA ARG A 253 12.79 -0.57 -13.34
C ARG A 253 11.55 0.25 -13.66
N VAL A 254 11.55 0.97 -14.78
CA VAL A 254 10.53 1.97 -15.11
C VAL A 254 9.94 1.69 -16.48
N ALA A 255 8.63 1.89 -16.64
CA ALA A 255 7.92 1.83 -17.90
C ALA A 255 6.86 2.94 -17.95
N PRO A 256 6.44 3.40 -19.15
CA PRO A 256 5.30 4.32 -19.28
C PRO A 256 4.02 3.76 -18.66
N PHE A 257 3.01 4.62 -18.48
CA PHE A 257 1.69 4.18 -18.03
C PHE A 257 1.13 3.10 -18.97
N ASN A 258 0.70 1.96 -18.43
CA ASN A 258 0.23 0.83 -19.23
C ASN A 258 -1.28 0.62 -19.02
N PHE A 259 -2.06 0.99 -20.04
CA PHE A 259 -3.52 0.86 -20.03
C PHE A 259 -4.01 -0.60 -20.01
N ASN A 260 -3.24 -1.55 -20.56
CA ASN A 260 -3.61 -2.97 -20.52
C ASN A 260 -3.50 -3.51 -19.09
N TYR A 261 -2.43 -3.17 -18.39
CA TYR A 261 -2.28 -3.47 -16.97
C TYR A 261 -3.39 -2.81 -16.14
N ALA A 262 -3.67 -1.52 -16.38
CA ALA A 262 -4.71 -0.80 -15.66
C ALA A 262 -6.10 -1.40 -15.86
N LYS A 263 -6.48 -1.76 -17.10
CA LYS A 263 -7.74 -2.45 -17.41
C LYS A 263 -7.89 -3.77 -16.66
N ARG A 264 -6.81 -4.57 -16.58
CA ARG A 264 -6.82 -5.83 -15.82
C ARG A 264 -6.97 -5.57 -14.32
N ALA A 265 -6.27 -4.57 -13.77
CA ALA A 265 -6.36 -4.22 -12.36
C ALA A 265 -7.78 -3.74 -11.98
N ILE A 266 -8.43 -2.97 -12.85
CA ILE A 266 -9.83 -2.56 -12.68
C ILE A 266 -10.77 -3.76 -12.64
N LYS A 267 -10.61 -4.72 -13.56
CA LYS A 267 -11.46 -5.93 -13.57
C LYS A 267 -11.31 -6.77 -12.30
N LEU A 268 -10.12 -6.81 -11.70
CA LEU A 268 -9.84 -7.62 -10.50
C LEU A 268 -10.28 -6.94 -9.20
N ASN A 269 -10.27 -5.60 -9.16
CA ASN A 269 -10.53 -4.84 -7.93
C ASN A 269 -11.87 -4.12 -7.93
N SER A 270 -12.53 -3.97 -9.09
CA SER A 270 -13.80 -3.25 -9.26
C SER A 270 -13.82 -1.88 -8.53
N PRO A 271 -12.85 -0.98 -8.81
CA PRO A 271 -12.75 0.28 -8.09
C PRO A 271 -13.94 1.19 -8.32
N THR A 272 -14.34 1.90 -7.27
CA THR A 272 -15.31 3.00 -7.36
C THR A 272 -14.65 4.27 -7.91
N CYS A 273 -13.38 4.48 -7.60
CA CYS A 273 -12.59 5.59 -8.15
C CYS A 273 -11.09 5.26 -8.22
N LEU A 274 -10.37 6.05 -8.99
CA LEU A 274 -8.93 5.97 -9.15
C LEU A 274 -8.21 7.09 -8.39
N ALA A 275 -7.00 6.78 -7.94
CA ALA A 275 -6.02 7.77 -7.51
C ALA A 275 -4.78 7.68 -8.43
N ILE A 276 -4.37 8.79 -9.04
CA ILE A 276 -3.18 8.85 -9.91
C ILE A 276 -2.11 9.67 -9.22
N THR A 277 -1.00 9.05 -8.81
CA THR A 277 0.11 9.73 -8.12
C THR A 277 1.27 10.04 -9.05
N LYS A 278 2.18 10.91 -8.59
CA LYS A 278 3.39 11.32 -9.31
C LYS A 278 3.09 11.93 -10.67
N VAL A 279 1.97 12.65 -10.79
CA VAL A 279 1.66 13.41 -12.01
C VAL A 279 2.72 14.49 -12.23
N ASP A 280 3.22 15.08 -11.14
CA ASP A 280 4.34 16.03 -11.13
C ASP A 280 5.66 15.45 -11.64
N ALA A 281 5.83 14.13 -11.63
CA ALA A 281 7.03 13.50 -12.18
C ALA A 281 7.05 13.54 -13.71
N ILE A 282 5.88 13.48 -14.36
CA ILE A 282 5.73 13.55 -15.82
C ILE A 282 5.47 14.99 -16.29
N TYR A 283 4.61 15.71 -15.57
CA TYR A 283 4.24 17.10 -15.85
C TYR A 283 4.79 17.99 -14.73
N LYS A 284 6.02 18.48 -14.87
CA LYS A 284 6.75 19.18 -13.79
C LYS A 284 6.00 20.40 -13.25
N GLU A 285 5.25 21.07 -14.11
CA GLU A 285 4.41 22.24 -13.79
C GLU A 285 3.22 21.88 -12.90
N ALA A 286 2.86 20.60 -12.79
CA ALA A 286 1.82 20.15 -11.87
C ALA A 286 2.31 20.14 -10.41
N TYR A 287 3.61 20.33 -10.13
CA TYR A 287 4.15 20.25 -8.77
C TYR A 287 3.43 21.19 -7.80
N GLY A 288 2.90 20.63 -6.71
CA GLY A 288 2.23 21.37 -5.64
C GLY A 288 0.82 21.86 -5.96
N VAL A 289 0.29 21.59 -7.17
CA VAL A 289 -1.06 21.99 -7.56
C VAL A 289 -2.12 21.29 -6.70
N LYS A 290 -3.12 22.01 -6.21
CA LYS A 290 -4.16 21.51 -5.28
C LYS A 290 -5.59 21.62 -5.79
N ARG A 291 -5.79 22.30 -6.92
CA ARG A 291 -7.11 22.48 -7.54
C ARG A 291 -7.07 22.00 -8.99
N TRP A 292 -8.20 21.49 -9.47
CA TRP A 292 -8.31 20.96 -10.83
C TRP A 292 -8.05 22.05 -11.86
N GLU A 293 -8.57 23.25 -11.63
CA GLU A 293 -8.51 24.38 -12.57
C GLU A 293 -7.06 24.80 -12.85
N ASP A 294 -6.19 24.68 -11.84
CA ASP A 294 -4.78 25.06 -11.90
C ASP A 294 -3.88 23.97 -12.50
N LEU A 295 -4.42 22.76 -12.76
CA LEU A 295 -3.64 21.66 -13.31
C LEU A 295 -3.25 21.96 -14.77
N PRO A 296 -1.99 21.72 -15.19
CA PRO A 296 -1.54 21.94 -16.56
C PRO A 296 -2.41 21.19 -17.58
N SER A 297 -2.62 21.78 -18.76
CA SER A 297 -3.49 21.20 -19.80
C SER A 297 -3.05 19.81 -20.24
N GLY A 298 -1.74 19.54 -20.31
CA GLY A 298 -1.20 18.21 -20.60
C GLY A 298 -1.56 17.18 -19.52
N ALA A 299 -1.47 17.57 -18.25
CA ALA A 299 -1.84 16.70 -17.13
C ALA A 299 -3.36 16.45 -17.09
N LYS A 300 -4.19 17.47 -17.34
CA LYS A 300 -5.65 17.30 -17.45
C LYS A 300 -6.03 16.29 -18.54
N LYS A 301 -5.48 16.45 -19.74
CA LYS A 301 -5.70 15.53 -20.86
C LYS A 301 -5.31 14.09 -20.54
N PHE A 302 -4.19 13.90 -19.83
CA PHE A 302 -3.77 12.57 -19.38
C PHE A 302 -4.77 11.95 -18.40
N ILE A 303 -5.28 12.73 -17.45
CA ILE A 303 -6.32 12.26 -16.52
C ILE A 303 -7.62 11.93 -17.26
N GLU A 304 -8.05 12.78 -18.19
CA GLU A 304 -9.24 12.58 -19.03
C GLU A 304 -9.09 11.32 -19.90
N GLU A 305 -7.93 11.09 -20.52
CA GLU A 305 -7.64 9.88 -21.29
C GLU A 305 -7.72 8.61 -20.43
N ILE A 306 -7.25 8.68 -19.18
CA ILE A 306 -7.41 7.60 -18.19
C ILE A 306 -8.88 7.30 -17.96
N GLU A 307 -9.69 8.31 -17.66
CA GLU A 307 -11.13 8.12 -17.42
C GLU A 307 -11.86 7.58 -18.65
N ASP A 308 -11.58 8.12 -19.82
CA ASP A 308 -12.19 7.69 -21.09
C ASP A 308 -11.83 6.25 -21.44
N THR A 309 -10.59 5.86 -21.22
CA THR A 309 -10.09 4.53 -21.56
C THR A 309 -10.50 3.47 -20.54
N LEU A 310 -10.49 3.82 -19.25
CA LEU A 310 -10.70 2.90 -18.14
C LEU A 310 -12.13 2.86 -17.63
N ARG A 311 -12.95 3.88 -17.96
CA ARG A 311 -14.35 4.02 -17.55
C ARG A 311 -14.55 3.99 -16.04
N VAL A 312 -13.57 4.50 -15.30
CA VAL A 312 -13.61 4.70 -13.84
C VAL A 312 -13.11 6.10 -13.56
N PRO A 313 -13.80 6.90 -12.73
CA PRO A 313 -13.43 8.28 -12.52
C PRO A 313 -12.16 8.39 -11.66
N VAL A 314 -11.33 9.39 -11.96
CA VAL A 314 -10.13 9.75 -11.21
C VAL A 314 -10.49 10.83 -10.19
N LYS A 315 -10.52 10.45 -8.92
CA LYS A 315 -10.89 11.32 -7.79
C LYS A 315 -9.70 12.06 -7.21
N TYR A 316 -8.58 11.37 -7.04
CA TYR A 316 -7.39 11.89 -6.36
C TYR A 316 -6.21 11.97 -7.33
N ILE A 317 -5.57 13.13 -7.41
CA ILE A 317 -4.43 13.34 -8.31
C ILE A 317 -3.26 13.88 -7.49
N GLY A 318 -2.24 13.05 -7.31
CA GLY A 318 -1.04 13.37 -6.55
C GLY A 318 -0.05 14.18 -7.38
N THR A 319 0.23 15.39 -6.90
CA THR A 319 1.02 16.44 -7.55
C THR A 319 2.33 16.75 -6.82
N GLY A 320 2.82 15.81 -6.00
CA GLY A 320 4.09 15.99 -5.29
C GLY A 320 4.25 15.04 -4.10
N PRO A 321 5.26 15.24 -3.25
CA PRO A 321 5.50 14.38 -2.09
C PRO A 321 4.67 14.79 -0.86
N GLU A 322 4.54 16.09 -0.58
CA GLU A 322 3.80 16.60 0.59
C GLU A 322 2.35 16.12 0.59
N LEU A 323 1.82 15.85 1.79
CA LEU A 323 0.48 15.31 1.99
C LEU A 323 -0.57 16.07 1.18
N ASP A 324 -0.53 17.41 1.24
CA ASP A 324 -1.52 18.29 0.64
C ASP A 324 -1.23 18.66 -0.82
N HIS A 325 -0.17 18.13 -1.43
CA HIS A 325 0.04 18.17 -2.88
C HIS A 325 -0.88 17.14 -3.56
N MET A 326 -2.17 17.37 -3.45
CA MET A 326 -3.23 16.49 -3.93
C MET A 326 -4.36 17.36 -4.48
N VAL A 327 -4.74 17.14 -5.73
CA VAL A 327 -6.00 17.62 -6.29
C VAL A 327 -7.07 16.60 -6.00
N VAL A 328 -8.23 17.05 -5.53
CA VAL A 328 -9.42 16.21 -5.32
C VAL A 328 -10.54 16.73 -6.21
N ARG A 329 -11.18 15.84 -6.95
CA ARG A 329 -12.35 16.15 -7.79
C ARG A 329 -13.62 15.72 -7.08
N GLU A 330 -14.65 16.57 -7.14
CA GLU A 330 -16.01 16.19 -6.79
C GLU A 330 -16.57 15.36 -7.96
N LEU A 331 -17.03 14.14 -7.69
CA LEU A 331 -17.47 13.15 -8.67
C LEU A 331 -18.91 12.71 -8.43
#